data_AF-Q3S3A4-F1
#
_entry.id   AF-Q3S3A4-F1
#
_cell.length_a   1.000
_cell.length_b   1.000
_cell.length_c   1.000
_cell.angle_alpha   90.00
_cell.angle_beta   90.00
_cell.angle_gamma   90.00
#
_symmetry.space_group_name_H-M   'P 1'
#
loop_
_entity.id
_entity.type
_entity.pdbx_description
1 polymer ?
#
loop_
_entity_poly.entity_id
_entity_poly.type
_entity_poly.pdbx_seq_one_letter_code
_entity_poly.pdbx_strand_id
1 'polypeptide(L)'
;AHIDLIMGSKSGPAGAAFCNALTNNKDGFTTLLAVVAPNLPAKPDTLLFNKVTIKGAKQAVQMFGPAQAAVARAVVDSLESGVIPKDKADDLCIMVGVFIHW
;
A
#
# COMPACT_ATOMS: atom_id res chain seq x y z
N ALA A 1 3.11 -12.00 -9.29
CA ALA A 1 3.16 -10.63 -8.74
C ALA A 1 4.58 -10.37 -8.25
N HIS A 2 5.07 -9.14 -8.31
CA HIS A 2 6.36 -8.75 -7.75
C HIS A 2 6.20 -7.51 -6.88
N ILE A 3 6.67 -7.58 -5.63
CA ILE A 3 6.48 -6.58 -4.59
C ILE A 3 7.84 -6.04 -4.15
N ASP A 4 7.98 -4.71 -4.12
CA ASP A 4 9.01 -4.06 -3.31
C ASP A 4 8.29 -3.44 -2.11
N LEU A 5 8.78 -3.70 -0.90
CA LEU A 5 8.10 -3.29 0.33
C LEU A 5 9.06 -2.60 1.28
N ILE A 6 8.61 -1.49 1.86
CA ILE A 6 9.25 -0.84 2.99
C ILE A 6 8.24 -0.78 4.13
N MET A 7 8.70 -1.10 5.34
CA MET A 7 7.96 -0.93 6.59
C MET A 7 8.84 -0.20 7.59
N GLY A 8 8.26 0.72 8.36
CA GLY A 8 9.00 1.40 9.42
C GLY A 8 8.13 2.33 10.25
N SER A 9 8.76 2.98 11.22
CA SER A 9 8.09 3.94 12.11
C SER A 9 7.52 5.13 11.33
N LYS A 10 6.30 5.55 11.69
CA LYS A 10 5.69 6.81 11.26
C LYS A 10 6.48 8.06 11.66
N SER A 11 7.26 7.99 12.75
CA SER A 11 8.13 9.09 13.18
C SER A 11 9.51 9.08 12.52
N GLY A 12 9.80 8.08 11.67
CA GLY A 12 11.09 7.90 11.01
C GLY A 12 11.07 8.21 9.51
N PRO A 13 12.15 7.81 8.80
CA PRO A 13 12.26 8.00 7.35
C PRO A 13 11.11 7.37 6.56
N ALA A 14 10.56 6.25 7.04
CA ALA A 14 9.40 5.61 6.42
C ALA A 14 8.16 6.50 6.45
N GLY A 15 7.84 7.12 7.60
CA GLY A 15 6.72 8.06 7.72
C GLY A 15 6.91 9.33 6.88
N ALA A 16 8.13 9.87 6.80
CA ALA A 16 8.43 10.99 5.91
C ALA A 16 8.21 10.62 4.43
N ALA A 17 8.71 9.46 4.01
CA ALA A 17 8.50 8.94 2.65
C ALA A 17 7.02 8.67 2.36
N PHE A 18 6.27 8.16 3.33
CA PHE A 18 4.83 7.90 3.24
C PHE A 18 4.06 9.18 2.90
N CYS A 19 4.24 10.24 3.69
CA CYS A 19 3.56 11.52 3.48
C CYS A 19 3.92 12.15 2.12
N ASN A 20 5.20 12.08 1.74
CA ASN A 20 5.67 12.57 0.45
C ASN A 20 5.07 11.79 -0.72
N ALA A 21 5.04 10.45 -0.63
CA ALA A 21 4.52 9.60 -1.70
C ALA A 21 3.01 9.79 -1.90
N LEU A 22 2.24 9.90 -0.81
CA LEU A 22 0.78 10.04 -0.86
C LEU A 22 0.36 11.36 -1.53
N THR A 23 1.13 12.43 -1.34
CA THR A 23 0.80 13.77 -1.87
C THR A 23 1.37 14.05 -3.27
N ASN A 24 2.14 13.11 -3.85
CA ASN A 24 2.95 13.36 -5.03
C ASN A 24 2.55 12.50 -6.25
N ASN A 25 1.26 12.44 -6.58
CA ASN A 25 0.77 11.72 -7.76
C ASN A 25 1.24 12.35 -9.08
N LYS A 26 1.40 11.52 -10.13
CA LYS A 26 1.85 11.90 -11.48
C LYS A 26 1.05 11.14 -12.53
N ASP A 27 1.10 11.59 -13.78
CA ASP A 27 0.43 10.89 -14.87
C ASP A 27 0.94 9.45 -14.98
N GLY A 28 0.02 8.50 -15.03
CA GLY A 28 0.29 7.06 -15.03
C GLY A 28 0.89 6.47 -13.75
N PHE A 29 1.14 7.26 -12.69
CA PHE A 29 1.69 6.81 -11.41
C PHE A 29 0.93 7.43 -10.24
N THR A 30 0.10 6.61 -9.58
CA THR A 30 -0.75 7.05 -8.48
C THR A 30 -0.52 6.17 -7.26
N THR A 31 -0.45 6.84 -6.12
CA THR A 31 -0.30 6.24 -4.79
C THR A 31 -1.61 6.39 -4.04
N LEU A 32 -2.15 5.30 -3.49
CA LEU A 32 -3.36 5.29 -2.67
C LEU A 32 -3.12 4.59 -1.33
N LEU A 33 -3.98 4.88 -0.36
CA LEU A 33 -4.10 4.06 0.84
C LEU A 33 -4.66 2.69 0.46
N ALA A 34 -4.01 1.62 0.91
CA ALA A 34 -4.52 0.27 0.73
C ALA A 34 -5.71 0.03 1.67
N VAL A 35 -6.87 -0.23 1.08
CA VAL A 35 -8.13 -0.48 1.80
C VAL A 35 -8.59 -1.92 1.59
N VAL A 36 -9.06 -2.57 2.66
CA VAL A 36 -9.66 -3.91 2.59
C VAL A 36 -11.01 -3.84 1.89
N ALA A 37 -11.75 -2.78 2.17
CA ALA A 37 -13.01 -2.40 1.54
C ALA A 37 -13.16 -0.87 1.59
N PRO A 38 -14.06 -0.27 0.79
CA PRO A 38 -14.35 1.16 0.91
C PRO A 38 -14.65 1.56 2.35
N ASN A 39 -14.03 2.65 2.83
CA ASN A 39 -14.09 3.14 4.21
C ASN A 39 -13.47 2.21 5.28
N LEU A 40 -12.71 1.19 4.88
CA LEU A 40 -12.00 0.28 5.80
C LEU A 40 -10.51 0.13 5.39
N PRO A 41 -9.64 1.08 5.79
CA PRO A 41 -8.21 0.99 5.53
C PRO A 41 -7.53 -0.14 6.32
N ALA A 42 -6.47 -0.71 5.76
CA ALA A 42 -5.63 -1.66 6.50
C ALA A 42 -4.83 -0.93 7.59
N LYS A 43 -4.51 -1.67 8.66
CA LYS A 43 -3.54 -1.26 9.69
C LYS A 43 -2.42 -2.31 9.80
N PRO A 44 -1.13 -1.91 9.88
CA PRO A 44 -0.61 -0.54 9.84
C PRO A 44 -0.94 0.25 8.57
N ASP A 45 -0.93 1.58 8.66
CA ASP A 45 -1.30 2.45 7.53
C ASP A 45 -0.41 2.12 6.33
N THR A 46 -1.03 1.77 5.21
CA THR A 46 -0.32 1.20 4.06
C THR A 46 -0.59 2.02 2.81
N LEU A 47 0.48 2.42 2.10
CA LEU A 47 0.40 2.91 0.72
C LEU A 47 0.63 1.77 -0.25
N LEU A 48 -0.08 1.84 -1.37
CA LEU A 48 0.16 1.06 -2.57
C LEU A 48 0.44 2.01 -3.73
N PHE A 49 1.48 1.72 -4.51
CA PHE A 49 1.84 2.47 -5.71
C PHE A 49 2.27 1.53 -6.84
N ASN A 50 1.99 1.93 -8.09
CA ASN A 50 2.25 1.11 -9.26
C ASN A 50 3.70 1.27 -9.76
N LYS A 51 4.36 0.15 -10.11
CA LYS A 51 5.68 0.16 -10.79
C LYS A 51 5.58 0.30 -12.30
N VAL A 52 4.48 -0.19 -12.88
CA VAL A 52 4.22 -0.12 -14.32
C VAL A 52 3.28 1.04 -14.59
N THR A 53 3.60 1.87 -15.59
CA THR A 53 2.75 3.01 -15.99
C THR A 53 1.33 2.55 -16.32
N ILE A 54 0.34 3.12 -15.62
CA ILE A 54 -1.07 2.89 -15.89
C ILE A 54 -1.48 3.78 -17.08
N LYS A 55 -1.89 3.16 -18.19
CA LYS A 55 -2.27 3.87 -19.43
C LYS A 55 -3.78 3.92 -19.66
N GLY A 56 -4.58 3.24 -18.84
CA GLY A 56 -6.02 3.21 -19.01
C GLY A 56 -6.78 2.52 -17.88
N ALA A 57 -8.10 2.61 -17.94
CA ALA A 57 -9.01 2.19 -16.87
C ALA A 57 -8.85 0.71 -16.49
N LYS A 58 -8.59 -0.19 -17.44
CA LYS A 58 -8.40 -1.63 -17.16
C LYS A 58 -7.24 -1.88 -16.20
N GLN A 59 -6.11 -1.22 -16.43
CA GLN A 59 -4.93 -1.34 -15.56
C GLN A 59 -5.16 -0.67 -14.19
N ALA A 60 -5.87 0.45 -14.17
CA ALA A 60 -6.29 1.09 -12.92
C ALA A 60 -7.17 0.17 -12.07
N VAL A 61 -8.15 -0.51 -12.69
CA VAL A 61 -9.02 -1.48 -12.00
C VAL A 61 -8.23 -2.69 -11.51
N GLN A 62 -7.22 -3.17 -12.24
CA GLN A 62 -6.35 -4.25 -11.75
C GLN A 62 -5.55 -3.84 -10.52
N MET A 63 -4.98 -2.63 -10.54
CA MET A 63 -4.19 -2.09 -9.42
C MET A 63 -5.05 -1.79 -8.20
N PHE A 64 -6.16 -1.07 -8.38
CA PHE A 64 -7.00 -0.55 -7.29
C PHE A 64 -8.23 -1.43 -6.99
N GLY A 65 -8.33 -2.61 -7.61
CA GLY A 65 -9.29 -3.65 -7.30
C GLY A 65 -8.61 -4.85 -6.64
N PRO A 66 -8.30 -5.91 -7.39
CA PRO A 66 -7.78 -7.16 -6.83
C PRO A 66 -6.41 -6.98 -6.17
N ALA A 67 -5.50 -6.18 -6.73
CA ALA A 67 -4.17 -5.99 -6.13
C ALA A 67 -4.24 -5.20 -4.81
N GLN A 68 -5.01 -4.11 -4.77
CA GLN A 68 -5.27 -3.37 -3.53
C GLN A 68 -5.89 -4.25 -2.44
N ALA A 69 -6.94 -5.01 -2.77
CA ALA A 69 -7.58 -5.90 -1.81
C ALA A 69 -6.61 -6.97 -1.26
N ALA A 70 -5.77 -7.53 -2.14
CA ALA A 70 -4.76 -8.52 -1.74
C ALA A 70 -3.68 -7.91 -0.84
N VAL A 71 -3.17 -6.72 -1.16
CA VAL A 71 -2.17 -6.02 -0.34
C VAL A 71 -2.76 -5.66 1.02
N ALA A 72 -3.95 -5.08 1.04
CA ALA A 72 -4.62 -4.70 2.29
C ALA A 72 -4.89 -5.92 3.19
N ARG A 73 -5.38 -7.03 2.60
CA ARG A 73 -5.62 -8.27 3.33
C ARG A 73 -4.33 -8.88 3.85
N ALA A 74 -3.26 -8.93 3.06
CA ALA A 74 -1.97 -9.45 3.51
C ALA A 74 -1.43 -8.69 4.74
N VAL A 75 -1.64 -7.36 4.79
CA VAL A 75 -1.26 -6.54 5.95
C VAL A 75 -2.10 -6.89 7.17
N VAL A 76 -3.43 -6.98 7.03
CA VAL A 76 -4.33 -7.34 8.13
C VAL A 76 -4.07 -8.75 8.64
N ASP A 77 -3.91 -9.72 7.74
CA ASP A 77 -3.61 -11.10 8.11
C ASP A 77 -2.26 -11.20 8.84
N SER A 78 -1.27 -10.39 8.44
CA SER A 78 0.03 -10.32 9.14
C SER A 78 -0.09 -9.76 10.55
N LEU A 79 -1.03 -8.83 10.77
CA LEU A 79 -1.34 -8.29 12.10
C LEU A 79 -2.10 -9.33 12.95
N GLU A 80 -3.04 -10.05 12.35
CA GLU A 80 -3.81 -11.11 13.01
C GLU A 80 -2.90 -12.26 13.45
N SER A 81 -2.00 -12.70 12.57
CA SER A 81 -1.06 -13.80 12.81
C SER A 81 0.12 -13.42 13.71
N GLY A 82 0.26 -12.13 14.06
CA GLY A 82 1.35 -11.63 14.89
C GLY A 82 2.71 -11.49 14.19
N VAL A 83 2.77 -11.60 12.86
CA VAL A 83 3.96 -11.26 12.08
C VAL A 83 4.27 -9.77 12.24
N ILE A 84 3.23 -8.93 12.21
CA ILE A 84 3.28 -7.56 12.69
C ILE A 84 2.75 -7.56 14.13
N PRO A 85 3.53 -7.09 15.11
CA PRO A 85 3.04 -6.97 16.48
C PRO A 85 1.83 -6.04 16.58
N LYS A 86 0.76 -6.49 17.25
CA LYS A 86 -0.52 -5.75 17.34
C LYS A 86 -0.36 -4.38 18.01
N ASP A 87 0.53 -4.28 18.98
CA ASP A 87 0.86 -3.04 19.69
C ASP A 87 1.63 -2.03 18.81
N LYS A 88 2.09 -2.44 17.62
CA LYS A 88 2.78 -1.58 16.65
C LYS A 88 1.90 -1.16 15.48
N ALA A 89 0.64 -1.60 15.44
CA ALA A 89 -0.28 -1.32 14.34
C ALA A 89 -0.40 0.18 14.03
N ASP A 90 -0.46 1.01 15.09
CA ASP A 90 -0.68 2.45 14.94
C ASP A 90 0.61 3.26 14.82
N ASP A 91 1.77 2.68 15.13
CA ASP A 91 3.07 3.35 15.08
C ASP A 91 3.82 3.11 13.77
N LEU A 92 3.47 2.05 13.04
CA LEU A 92 4.11 1.67 11.79
C LEU A 92 3.35 2.19 10.57
N CYS A 93 4.09 2.33 9.47
CA CYS A 93 3.54 2.53 8.15
C CYS A 93 4.24 1.59 7.15
N ILE A 94 3.53 1.26 6.08
CA ILE A 94 3.99 0.34 5.03
C ILE A 94 3.83 1.02 3.67
N MET A 95 4.77 0.81 2.78
CA MET A 95 4.74 1.30 1.40
C MET A 95 5.00 0.11 0.47
N VAL A 96 4.07 -0.16 -0.43
CA VAL A 96 4.06 -1.37 -1.26
C VAL A 96 4.08 -0.98 -2.74
N GLY A 97 5.23 -1.20 -3.38
CA GLY A 97 5.36 -1.08 -4.82
C GLY A 97 4.86 -2.35 -5.49
N VAL A 98 3.82 -2.23 -6.32
CA VAL A 98 3.18 -3.37 -6.98
C VAL A 98 3.50 -3.40 -8.47
N PHE A 99 4.04 -4.52 -8.93
CA PHE A 99 4.22 -4.81 -10.34
C PHE A 99 3.07 -5.69 -10.87
N ILE A 100 2.34 -5.17 -11.85
CA ILE A 100 1.36 -5.91 -12.66
C ILE A 100 1.78 -5.72 -14.11
N HIS A 101 2.01 -6.82 -14.83
CA HIS A 101 2.28 -6.76 -16.26
C HIS A 101 1.06 -6.20 -17.02
N TRP A 102 1.29 -5.60 -18.19
CA TRP A 102 0.26 -4.90 -18.97
C TRP A 102 -0.89 -5.78 -19.42
#